data_AF-A0A945LED5-F1
#
_entry.id   AF-A0A945LED5-F1
#
_cell.length_a   1.000
_cell.length_b   1.000
_cell.length_c   1.000
_cell.angle_alpha   90.00
_cell.angle_beta   90.00
_cell.angle_gamma   90.00
#
_symmetry.space_group_name_H-M   'P 1'
#
loop_
_entity.id
_entity.type
_entity.pdbx_description
1 polymer ?
#
loop_
_entity_poly.entity_id
_entity_poly.type
_entity_poly.pdbx_seq_one_letter_code
_entity_poly.pdbx_strand_id
1 'polypeptide(L)' 'MSRPSFFRRRKSCPFAGPNAPTIDYKDVKTLSRFVSERGKIVPSRITAVSAKKQRELAKAIKRARFLALMPYVIG' A
#
# COMPACT_ATOMS: atom_id res chain seq x y z
N MET A 1 -15.34 1.30 33.68
CA MET A 1 -16.08 1.02 32.42
C MET A 1 -15.09 0.66 31.32
N SER A 2 -14.87 -0.63 31.07
CA SER A 2 -14.06 -1.14 29.97
C SER A 2 -14.79 -0.89 28.65
N ARG A 3 -14.27 0.03 27.83
CA ARG A 3 -14.75 0.26 26.46
C ARG A 3 -14.76 -1.08 25.70
N PRO A 4 -15.81 -1.42 24.94
CA PRO A 4 -15.79 -2.64 24.16
C PRO A 4 -14.58 -2.60 23.24
N SER A 5 -13.71 -3.60 23.38
CA SER A 5 -12.65 -3.89 22.42
C SER A 5 -13.37 -4.06 21.08
N PHE A 6 -13.35 -3.01 20.24
CA PHE A 6 -13.83 -3.12 18.88
C PHE A 6 -13.05 -4.28 18.27
N PHE A 7 -13.73 -5.42 18.05
CA PHE A 7 -13.20 -6.55 17.32
C PHE A 7 -12.89 -6.07 15.90
N ARG A 8 -11.74 -5.42 15.72
CA ARG A 8 -11.23 -5.03 14.41
C ARG A 8 -10.97 -6.32 13.69
N ARG A 9 -11.84 -6.62 12.73
CA ARG A 9 -11.69 -7.72 11.78
C ARG A 9 -10.23 -7.74 11.33
N ARG A 10 -9.53 -8.85 11.62
CA ARG A 10 -8.12 -9.00 11.22
C ARG A 10 -8.07 -8.88 9.71
N LYS A 11 -7.51 -7.78 9.21
CA LYS A 11 -7.33 -7.58 7.77
C LYS A 11 -6.17 -8.45 7.33
N SER A 12 -6.38 -9.26 6.30
CA SER A 12 -5.32 -10.02 5.65
C SER A 12 -4.48 -9.10 4.78
N CYS A 13 -3.19 -9.42 4.64
CA CYS A 13 -2.31 -8.70 3.73
C CYS A 13 -2.74 -8.99 2.28
N PRO A 14 -3.02 -7.96 1.45
CA PRO A 14 -3.46 -8.16 0.07
C PRO A 14 -2.39 -8.78 -0.82
N PHE A 15 -1.12 -8.69 -0.40
CA PHE A 15 0.04 -9.30 -1.07
C PHE A 15 0.46 -10.64 -0.46
N ALA A 16 -0.39 -11.25 0.36
CA ALA A 16 -0.16 -12.56 0.95
C ALA A 16 -1.24 -13.53 0.49
N GLY A 17 -0.83 -14.65 -0.12
CA GLY A 17 -1.72 -15.68 -0.63
C GLY A 17 -1.28 -16.23 -1.99
N PRO A 18 -1.87 -17.35 -2.43
CA PRO A 18 -1.49 -18.05 -3.66
C PRO A 18 -1.73 -17.22 -4.94
N ASN A 19 -2.70 -16.30 -4.92
CA ASN A 19 -3.03 -15.42 -6.06
C ASN A 19 -2.73 -13.94 -5.76
N ALA A 20 -1.78 -13.69 -4.85
CA ALA A 20 -1.41 -12.33 -4.50
C ALA A 20 -0.73 -11.63 -5.69
N PRO A 21 -1.11 -10.39 -6.03
CA PRO A 21 -0.47 -9.65 -7.11
C PRO A 21 1.00 -9.38 -6.79
N THR A 22 1.85 -9.46 -7.80
CA THR A 22 3.26 -9.13 -7.66
C THR A 22 3.44 -7.61 -7.56
N ILE A 23 4.30 -7.16 -6.66
CA ILE A 23 4.63 -5.74 -6.52
C ILE A 23 5.68 -5.38 -7.57
N ASP A 24 5.27 -4.68 -8.63
CA ASP A 24 6.15 -4.13 -9.66
C ASP A 24 5.97 -2.59 -9.74
N TYR A 25 7.06 -1.87 -9.99
CA TYR A 25 7.05 -0.42 -10.19
C TYR A 25 6.38 -0.02 -11.51
N LYS A 26 6.26 -0.95 -12.46
CA LYS A 26 5.59 -0.73 -13.75
C LYS A 26 4.06 -0.80 -13.65
N ASP A 27 3.53 -1.51 -12.67
CA ASP A 27 2.08 -1.66 -12.47
C ASP A 27 1.49 -0.50 -11.66
N VAL A 28 1.39 0.66 -12.31
CA VAL A 28 0.88 1.90 -11.70
C VAL A 28 -0.54 1.73 -11.15
N LYS A 29 -1.37 0.88 -11.78
CA LYS A 29 -2.76 0.63 -11.37
C LYS A 29 -2.84 -0.09 -10.03
N THR A 30 -1.94 -1.02 -9.76
CA THR A 30 -1.85 -1.67 -8.46
C THR A 30 -1.27 -0.73 -7.42
N LEU A 31 -0.21 0.02 -7.75
CA LEU A 31 0.47 0.94 -6.82
C LEU A 31 -0.40 2.12 -6.41
N SER A 32 -1.23 2.66 -7.32
CA SER A 32 -2.08 3.83 -7.05
C SER A 32 -3.08 3.58 -5.91
N ARG A 33 -3.53 2.33 -5.73
CA ARG A 33 -4.41 1.91 -4.62
C ARG A 33 -3.79 2.08 -3.24
N PHE A 34 -2.46 2.19 -3.17
CA PHE A 34 -1.69 2.33 -1.92
C PHE A 34 -1.11 3.74 -1.74
N VAL A 35 -1.58 4.69 -2.54
CA VAL A 35 -1.24 6.11 -2.45
C VAL A 35 -2.51 6.90 -2.15
N SER A 36 -2.41 7.92 -1.30
CA SER A 36 -3.51 8.81 -0.99
C SER A 36 -3.82 9.72 -2.17
N GLU A 37 -4.99 10.38 -2.14
CA GLU A 37 -5.38 11.37 -3.15
C GLU A 37 -4.32 12.46 -3.36
N ARG A 38 -3.60 12.85 -2.30
CA ARG A 38 -2.52 13.84 -2.37
C ARG A 38 -1.15 13.29 -2.82
N GLY A 39 -1.07 12.03 -3.21
CA GLY A 39 0.20 11.41 -3.60
C GLY A 39 1.07 10.92 -2.43
N LYS A 40 0.57 10.77 -1.20
CA LYS A 40 1.36 10.20 -0.08
C LYS A 40 1.18 8.68 0.01
N ILE A 41 2.22 7.92 0.38
CA ILE A 41 2.08 6.46 0.56
C ILE A 41 1.21 6.18 1.79
N VAL A 42 0.18 5.37 1.65
CA VAL A 42 -0.74 5.03 2.73
C VAL A 42 -0.06 4.05 3.71
N PRO A 43 -0.14 4.28 5.04
CA PRO A 43 0.52 3.43 6.02
C PRO A 43 -0.11 2.04 6.13
N SER A 44 0.71 1.04 6.48
CA SER A 44 0.31 -0.38 6.59
C SER A 44 -0.85 -0.63 7.54
N ARG A 45 -1.03 0.20 8.58
CA ARG A 45 -2.17 0.09 9.51
C ARG A 45 -3.54 0.29 8.85
N ILE A 46 -3.58 0.93 7.68
CA ILE A 46 -4.80 1.16 6.90
C ILE A 46 -4.95 0.09 5.82
N THR A 47 -3.87 -0.17 5.07
CA THR A 47 -3.81 -1.07 3.91
C THR A 47 -3.67 -2.55 4.27
N ALA A 48 -3.36 -2.87 5.54
CA ALA A 48 -3.10 -4.20 6.06
C ALA A 48 -1.92 -4.96 5.41
N VAL A 49 -1.07 -4.26 4.67
CA VAL A 49 0.12 -4.85 4.03
C VAL A 49 1.14 -5.25 5.10
N SER A 50 1.69 -6.45 4.99
CA SER A 50 2.73 -6.94 5.90
C SER A 50 3.99 -6.06 5.85
N ALA A 51 4.75 -5.97 6.94
CA ALA A 51 5.90 -5.07 7.03
C ALA A 51 6.93 -5.29 5.91
N LYS A 52 7.19 -6.56 5.52
CA LYS A 52 8.09 -6.89 4.40
C LYS A 52 7.56 -6.36 3.08
N LYS A 53 6.29 -6.65 2.78
CA LYS A 53 5.63 -6.21 1.54
C LYS A 53 5.45 -4.70 1.49
N GLN A 54 5.26 -4.02 2.62
CA GLN A 54 5.17 -2.56 2.67
C GLN A 54 6.49 -1.89 2.28
N ARG A 55 7.64 -2.48 2.66
CA ARG A 55 8.96 -2.00 2.23
C ARG A 55 9.17 -2.19 0.72
N GLU A 56 8.79 -3.36 0.20
CA GLU A 56 8.83 -3.66 -1.24
C GLU A 56 7.94 -2.67 -2.03
N LEU A 57 6.71 -2.47 -1.56
CA LEU A 57 5.74 -1.53 -2.12
C LEU A 57 6.26 -0.09 -2.13
N ALA A 58 6.81 0.37 -1.01
CA ALA A 58 7.38 1.71 -0.92
C ALA A 58 8.57 1.90 -1.90
N LYS A 59 9.40 0.87 -2.08
CA LYS A 59 10.50 0.90 -3.05
C LYS A 59 9.98 0.97 -4.49
N ALA A 60 8.94 0.18 -4.82
CA ALA A 60 8.30 0.21 -6.13
C ALA A 60 7.66 1.57 -6.43
N ILE A 61 6.89 2.15 -5.49
CA ILE A 61 6.29 3.48 -5.65
C ILE A 61 7.37 4.55 -5.86
N LYS A 62 8.46 4.54 -5.07
CA LYS A 62 9.55 5.50 -5.23
C LYS A 62 10.22 5.39 -6.61
N ARG A 63 10.43 4.16 -7.12
CA ARG A 63 10.96 3.93 -8.47
C ARG A 63 10.02 4.43 -9.55
N ALA A 64 8.72 4.13 -9.44
CA ALA A 64 7.71 4.61 -10.36
C ALA A 64 7.67 6.15 -10.44
N ARG A 65 7.82 6.82 -9.29
CA ARG A 65 7.91 8.29 -9.23
C ARG A 65 9.19 8.85 -9.86
N PHE A 66 10.32 8.20 -9.64
CA PHE A 66 11.59 8.60 -10.27
C PHE A 66 11.53 8.49 -11.80
N LEU A 67 10.80 7.52 -12.31
CA LEU A 67 10.56 7.31 -13.75
C LEU A 67 9.36 8.09 -14.30
N ALA A 68 8.81 9.04 -13.54
CA ALA A 68 7.63 9.83 -13.92
C ALA A 68 6.35 9.03 -14.25
N LEU A 69 6.27 7.75 -13.84
CA LEU A 69 5.06 6.92 -13.98
C LEU A 69 4.00 7.26 -12.92
N MET A 70 4.40 7.89 -11.81
CA MET A 70 3.51 8.32 -10.74
C MET A 70 3.90 9.70 -10.23
N PRO A 71 2.93 10.58 -9.89
CA PRO A 71 3.24 11.89 -9.31
C PRO A 71 3.67 11.77 -7.84
N TYR A 72 4.47 12.76 -7.39
CA TYR A 72 4.80 12.94 -5.97
C TYR A 72 3.66 13.63 -5.19
N VAL A 73 2.98 14.55 -5.84
CA VAL A 73 1.87 15.34 -5.32
C VAL A 73 0.83 15.48 -6.42
N ILE A 74 -0.44 15.34 -6.06
CA ILE A 74 -1.58 15.63 -6.92
C ILE A 74 -2.22 16.90 -6.34
N GLY A 75 -2.34 17.93 -7.18
CA GLY A 75 -2.91 19.24 -6.83
C GLY A 75 -4.42 19.26 -6.91
#